data_AF-A0A6A5WA01-F1
#
_entry.id   AF-A0A6A5WA01-F1
#
_cell.length_a   1.000
_cell.length_b   1.000
_cell.length_c   1.000
_cell.angle_alpha   90.00
_cell.angle_beta   90.00
_cell.angle_gamma   90.00
#
_symmetry.space_group_name_H-M   'P 1'
#
loop_
_entity.id
_entity.type
_entity.pdbx_description
1 polymer ?
#
loop_
_entity_poly.entity_id
_entity_poly.type
_entity_poly.pdbx_seq_one_letter_code
_entity_poly.pdbx_strand_id
1 'polypeptide(L)'
;MDTRGFNACVCPECGESLSWEDVRCLATDDAFLRYDTLSTRTALSSIPNFHFCQRCPSGHIHDALTNPIFTCIACGNSHCINH
;
A
#
# COMPACT_ATOMS: atom_id res chain seq x y z
N MET A 1 -7.11 -3.46 -19.82
CA MET A 1 -6.20 -4.08 -18.83
C MET A 1 -6.92 -4.01 -17.51
N ASP A 2 -7.29 -5.18 -16.98
CA ASP A 2 -8.19 -5.38 -15.84
C ASP A 2 -7.47 -4.98 -14.54
N THR A 3 -7.71 -3.74 -14.08
CA THR A 3 -7.16 -3.24 -12.82
C THR A 3 -8.05 -3.70 -11.67
N ARG A 4 -8.01 -4.99 -11.31
CA ARG A 4 -8.52 -5.50 -10.02
C ARG A 4 -7.56 -5.14 -8.88
N GLY A 5 -7.14 -3.89 -8.84
CA GLY A 5 -6.35 -3.33 -7.76
C GLY A 5 -7.27 -2.99 -6.61
N PHE A 6 -7.53 -3.96 -5.73
CA PHE A 6 -7.93 -3.76 -4.33
C PHE A 6 -9.24 -2.98 -4.00
N ASN A 7 -9.84 -2.26 -4.95
CA ASN A 7 -11.01 -1.38 -4.79
C ASN A 7 -12.34 -2.15 -4.61
N ALA A 8 -12.30 -3.43 -4.27
CA ALA A 8 -13.50 -4.24 -4.17
C ALA A 8 -13.39 -5.25 -3.05
N CYS A 9 -13.15 -4.79 -1.81
CA CYS A 9 -13.80 -5.45 -0.69
C CYS A 9 -15.29 -5.16 -0.81
N VAL A 10 -15.94 -5.88 -1.71
CA VAL A 10 -17.39 -5.88 -1.89
C VAL A 10 -17.94 -7.10 -1.18
N CYS A 11 -19.03 -6.94 -0.46
CA CYS A 11 -19.72 -8.10 0.07
C CYS A 11 -20.18 -9.00 -1.09
N PRO A 12 -19.89 -10.32 -1.07
CA PRO A 12 -20.27 -11.22 -2.15
C PRO A 12 -21.79 -11.41 -2.26
N GLU A 13 -22.56 -11.07 -1.23
CA GLU A 13 -24.03 -11.17 -1.22
C GLU A 13 -24.74 -9.88 -1.65
N CYS A 14 -24.20 -8.71 -1.33
CA CYS A 14 -24.86 -7.42 -1.60
C CYS A 14 -24.13 -6.52 -2.61
N GLY A 15 -22.86 -6.82 -2.96
CA GLY A 15 -22.07 -6.03 -3.91
C GLY A 15 -21.69 -4.63 -3.42
N GLU A 16 -22.02 -4.30 -2.17
CA GLU A 16 -21.76 -2.99 -1.58
C GLU A 16 -20.29 -2.89 -1.16
N SER A 17 -19.68 -1.71 -1.37
CA SER A 17 -18.32 -1.43 -0.96
C SER A 17 -18.24 -1.41 0.57
N LEU A 18 -17.53 -2.38 1.15
CA LEU A 18 -17.30 -2.43 2.59
C LEU A 18 -16.42 -1.26 3.00
N SER A 19 -16.90 -0.48 3.96
CA SER A 19 -16.09 0.58 4.57
C SER A 19 -15.01 -0.03 5.46
N TRP A 20 -13.95 0.73 5.76
CA TRP A 20 -12.86 0.29 6.63
C TRP A 20 -13.37 -0.28 7.98
N GLU A 21 -14.44 0.32 8.52
CA GLU A 21 -15.09 -0.08 9.76
C GLU A 21 -15.78 -1.46 9.65
N ASP A 22 -16.47 -1.71 8.53
CA ASP A 22 -17.11 -3.01 8.25
C ASP A 22 -16.07 -4.11 8.06
N VAL A 23 -15.00 -3.83 7.30
CA VAL A 23 -13.90 -4.79 7.12
C VAL A 23 -13.26 -5.09 8.48
N ARG A 24 -13.08 -4.11 9.35
CA ARG A 24 -12.54 -4.33 10.70
C ARG A 24 -13.44 -5.18 11.59
N CYS A 25 -14.75 -5.09 11.43
CA CYS A 25 -15.73 -5.83 12.21
C CYS A 25 -15.93 -7.27 11.70
N LEU A 26 -15.87 -7.45 10.37
CA LEU A 26 -16.15 -8.71 9.68
C LEU A 26 -14.90 -9.56 9.44
N ALA A 27 -13.74 -8.94 9.23
CA ALA A 27 -12.52 -9.65 8.90
C ALA A 27 -11.79 -10.16 10.14
N THR A 28 -11.20 -11.34 10.02
CA THR A 28 -10.18 -11.82 10.96
C THR A 28 -8.95 -10.94 10.92
N ASP A 29 -8.18 -10.91 12.01
CA ASP A 29 -7.01 -10.04 12.19
C ASP A 29 -6.01 -10.11 11.01
N ASP A 30 -5.77 -11.32 10.47
CA ASP A 30 -4.91 -11.54 9.28
C ASP A 30 -5.47 -10.89 8.00
N ALA A 31 -6.78 -11.04 7.77
CA ALA A 31 -7.44 -10.49 6.60
C ALA A 31 -7.54 -8.95 6.68
N PHE A 32 -7.79 -8.41 7.88
CA PHE A 32 -7.76 -6.98 8.13
C PHE A 32 -6.36 -6.39 7.91
N LEU A 33 -5.31 -7.05 8.40
CA LEU A 33 -3.93 -6.59 8.21
C LEU A 33 -3.54 -6.53 6.73
N ARG A 34 -3.96 -7.53 5.94
CA ARG A 34 -3.78 -7.54 4.48
C ARG A 34 -4.54 -6.40 3.81
N TYR A 35 -5.79 -6.18 4.21
CA TYR A 35 -6.60 -5.08 3.71
C TYR A 35 -5.94 -3.73 4.03
N ASP A 36 -5.59 -3.49 5.28
CA ASP A 36 -4.96 -2.25 5.72
C ASP A 36 -3.64 -1.98 4.98
N THR A 37 -2.79 -3.00 4.83
CA THR A 37 -1.52 -2.90 4.10
C THR A 37 -1.73 -2.50 2.64
N LEU A 38 -2.69 -3.14 1.96
CA LEU A 38 -2.96 -2.87 0.56
C LEU A 38 -3.69 -1.54 0.34
N SER A 39 -4.57 -1.15 1.26
CA SER A 39 -5.27 0.14 1.23
C SER A 39 -4.27 1.29 1.39
N THR A 40 -3.43 1.17 2.41
CA THR A 40 -2.32 2.09 2.69
C THR A 40 -1.36 2.15 1.51
N ARG A 41 -1.02 1.00 0.90
CA ARG A 41 -0.16 0.95 -0.29
C ARG A 41 -0.77 1.65 -1.49
N THR A 42 -2.06 1.48 -1.71
CA THR A 42 -2.78 2.14 -2.81
C THR A 42 -2.82 3.64 -2.61
N ALA A 43 -3.23 4.10 -1.43
CA ALA A 43 -3.33 5.52 -1.10
C ALA A 43 -1.99 6.25 -1.23
N LEU A 44 -0.91 5.63 -0.73
CA LEU A 44 0.44 6.19 -0.80
C LEU A 44 1.03 6.08 -2.22
N SER A 45 0.67 5.04 -3.00
CA SER A 45 1.10 4.94 -4.41
C SER A 45 0.47 6.01 -5.30
N SER A 46 -0.62 6.64 -4.89
CA SER A 46 -1.18 7.80 -5.58
C SER A 46 -0.39 9.09 -5.31
N ILE A 47 0.51 9.11 -4.32
CA ILE A 47 1.34 10.28 -4.01
C ILE A 47 2.55 10.29 -4.95
N PRO A 48 2.76 11.36 -5.74
CA PRO A 48 3.92 11.47 -6.61
C PRO A 48 5.21 11.48 -5.79
N ASN A 49 6.25 10.79 -6.28
CA ASN A 49 7.55 10.62 -5.62
C ASN A 49 7.51 9.82 -4.30
N PHE A 50 6.38 9.20 -3.94
CA PHE A 50 6.35 8.31 -2.79
C PHE A 50 6.91 6.94 -3.14
N HIS A 51 7.90 6.48 -2.37
CA HIS A 51 8.52 5.18 -2.54
C HIS A 51 8.41 4.34 -1.27
N PHE A 52 7.98 3.10 -1.45
CA PHE A 52 7.91 2.10 -0.39
C PHE A 52 9.25 1.40 -0.21
N CYS A 53 9.59 1.09 1.03
CA CYS A 53 10.67 0.16 1.29
C CYS A 53 10.26 -1.27 0.91
N GLN A 54 11.19 -2.04 0.34
CA GLN A 54 10.96 -3.45 0.03
C GLN A 54 11.13 -4.39 1.25
N ARG A 55 11.67 -3.88 2.36
CA ARG A 55 11.97 -4.66 3.56
C ARG A 55 11.00 -4.39 4.72
N CYS A 56 10.35 -3.24 4.74
CA CYS A 56 9.46 -2.83 5.82
C CYS A 56 8.25 -2.06 5.28
N PRO A 57 7.15 -1.95 6.05
CA PRO A 57 5.96 -1.19 5.65
C PRO A 57 6.19 0.33 5.63
N SER A 58 7.39 0.82 5.92
CA SER A 58 7.73 2.24 5.86
C SER A 58 7.99 2.68 4.42
N GLY A 59 7.54 3.89 4.11
CA GLY A 59 7.87 4.58 2.87
C GLY A 59 8.03 6.06 3.13
N HIS A 60 8.68 6.76 2.21
CA HIS A 60 8.79 8.21 2.27
C HIS A 60 8.84 8.77 0.86
N ILE A 61 8.58 10.07 0.77
CA ILE A 61 8.71 10.82 -0.47
C ILE A 61 10.20 11.00 -0.75
N HIS A 62 10.65 10.48 -1.88
CA HIS A 62 12.04 10.52 -2.31
C HIS A 62 12.10 10.99 -3.76
N ASP A 63 12.89 12.02 -4.01
CA ASP A 63 13.06 12.58 -5.35
C ASP A 63 14.03 11.72 -6.17
N ALA A 64 13.46 10.89 -7.04
CA ALA A 64 14.21 9.97 -7.90
C ALA A 64 15.10 10.67 -8.93
N LEU A 65 14.77 11.92 -9.28
CA LEU A 65 15.51 12.72 -10.26
C LEU A 65 16.88 13.12 -9.75
N THR A 66 16.99 13.44 -8.46
CA THR A 66 18.24 13.87 -7.84
C THR A 66 19.11 12.68 -7.42
N ASN A 67 18.50 11.60 -6.91
CA ASN A 67 19.24 10.43 -6.46
C ASN A 67 18.46 9.13 -6.73
N PRO A 68 18.96 8.20 -7.56
CA PRO A 68 18.24 6.96 -7.88
C PRO A 68 18.31 5.92 -6.76
N ILE A 69 19.06 6.19 -5.68
CA ILE A 69 19.19 5.31 -4.53
C ILE A 69 18.20 5.76 -3.45
N PHE A 70 17.12 5.00 -3.29
CA PHE A 70 16.20 5.16 -2.17
C PHE A 70 16.80 4.51 -0.92
N THR A 71 16.85 5.23 0.20
CA THR A 71 17.36 4.70 1.48
C THR A 71 16.30 4.83 2.55
N CYS A 72 15.79 3.70 3.06
CA CYS A 72 14.74 3.72 4.06
C CYS A 72 15.24 4.29 5.40
N ILE A 73 14.58 5.33 5.92
CA ILE A 73 14.91 5.95 7.21
C ILE A 73 14.63 5.01 8.40
N ALA A 74 13.65 4.09 8.25
CA ALA A 74 13.25 3.20 9.34
C ALA A 74 14.17 1.99 9.53
N CYS A 75 14.60 1.35 8.43
CA CYS A 75 15.41 0.13 8.49
C CYS A 75 16.83 0.28 7.92
N GLY A 76 17.16 1.42 7.31
CA GLY A 76 18.45 1.67 6.67
C GLY A 76 18.66 0.95 5.33
N ASN A 77 17.69 0.15 4.86
CA ASN A 77 17.85 -0.57 3.59
C ASN A 77 17.80 0.40 2.41
N SER A 78 18.82 0.32 1.56
CA SER A 78 18.92 1.06 0.30
C SER A 78 18.62 0.18 -0.90
N HIS A 79 17.93 0.73 -1.90
CA HIS A 79 17.68 0.06 -3.17
C HIS A 79 17.58 1.08 -4.31
N CYS A 80 17.87 0.66 -5.54
CA CYS A 80 17.71 1.51 -6.71
C CYS A 80 16.24 1.53 -7.13
N ILE A 81 15.70 2.72 -7.35
CA ILE A 81 14.31 2.93 -7.81
C ILE A 81 14.22 3.11 -9.33
N ASN A 82 15.36 3.30 -10.00
CA ASN A 82 15.47 3.35 -11.45
C ASN A 82 15.90 1.96 -11.94
N HIS A 83 15.03 1.24 -12.64
CA HIS A 83 15.23 -0.17 -13.01
C HIS A 83 15.02 -0.41 -14.50
#